data_AF-A0A2S3QQ46-F1
#
_entry.id   AF-A0A2S3QQ46-F1
#
_cell.length_a   1.000
_cell.length_b   1.000
_cell.length_c   1.000
_cell.angle_alpha   90.00
_cell.angle_beta   90.00
_cell.angle_gamma   90.00
#
_symmetry.space_group_name_H-M   'P 1'
#
loop_
_entity.id
_entity.type
_entity.pdbx_description
1 polymer ?
#
loop_
_entity_poly.entity_id
_entity_poly.type
_entity_poly.pdbx_seq_one_letter_code
_entity_poly.pdbx_strand_id
1 'polypeptide(L)'
;MSISKKYLDTLNTIEGWTTVSEWAIRVGELHPEILEKANKEAENQKNETTGLREIAARISSNISRGAYSGHIEIDDSERPRKVRFLTESEANVLLDRELEDDLAPLTRAQKIKHDESLLTTKDKYRLQEFENISSQLRSFFNLDFELEHAKALLNKEDPGQHHPDNIQLLLKSHNRMKSSSNWDRFTLEEQIEYIQAAVKVQKLVSKKMRIDLEEEVIGQIINRIKLVF
;
A
#
# COMPACT_ATOMS: atom_id res chain seq x y z
N MET A 1 -25.75 32.30 16.43
CA MET A 1 -24.84 31.51 15.57
C MET A 1 -23.84 30.79 16.46
N SER A 2 -23.59 29.48 16.26
CA SER A 2 -22.62 28.75 17.09
C SER A 2 -21.19 29.23 16.81
N ILE A 3 -20.31 29.12 17.80
CA ILE A 3 -18.91 29.55 17.65
C ILE A 3 -18.19 28.76 16.55
N SER A 4 -18.49 27.47 16.42
CA SER A 4 -17.96 26.63 15.35
C SER A 4 -18.40 27.10 13.96
N LYS A 5 -19.67 27.54 13.80
CA LYS A 5 -20.15 28.09 12.53
C LYS A 5 -19.43 29.39 12.18
N LYS A 6 -19.21 30.28 13.16
CA LYS A 6 -18.42 31.52 12.94
C LYS A 6 -16.99 31.22 12.49
N TYR A 7 -16.35 30.20 13.06
CA TYR A 7 -15.03 29.77 12.60
C TYR A 7 -15.07 29.30 11.16
N LEU A 8 -16.01 28.41 10.81
CA LEU A 8 -16.14 27.89 9.44
C LEU A 8 -16.44 29.00 8.43
N ASP A 9 -17.37 29.89 8.75
CA ASP A 9 -17.71 31.05 7.91
C ASP A 9 -16.49 31.95 7.70
N THR A 10 -15.65 32.11 8.73
CA THR A 10 -14.37 32.84 8.61
C THR A 10 -13.41 32.13 7.66
N LEU A 11 -13.30 30.80 7.71
CA LEU A 11 -12.42 30.04 6.81
C LEU A 11 -12.85 30.19 5.35
N ASN A 12 -14.16 30.22 5.09
CA ASN A 12 -14.72 30.46 3.76
C ASN A 12 -14.33 31.84 3.18
N THR A 13 -13.93 32.80 4.01
CA THR A 13 -13.41 34.10 3.53
C THR A 13 -11.93 34.09 3.15
N ILE A 14 -11.23 32.98 3.40
CA ILE A 14 -9.80 32.82 3.11
C ILE A 14 -9.68 32.04 1.80
N GLU A 15 -9.03 32.63 0.81
CA GLU A 15 -8.77 31.95 -0.46
C GLU A 15 -7.61 30.96 -0.32
N GLY A 16 -7.88 29.69 -0.63
CA GLY A 16 -6.86 28.64 -0.68
C GLY A 16 -6.43 28.11 0.68
N TRP A 17 -5.20 27.57 0.72
CA TRP A 17 -4.63 26.91 1.90
C TRP A 17 -4.16 27.92 2.93
N THR A 18 -4.52 27.70 4.20
CA THR A 18 -4.09 28.50 5.33
C THR A 18 -3.73 27.63 6.54
N THR A 19 -2.91 28.16 7.43
CA THR A 19 -2.61 27.50 8.70
C THR A 19 -3.71 27.77 9.73
N VAL A 20 -3.85 26.90 10.73
CA VAL A 20 -4.80 27.14 11.84
C VAL A 20 -4.51 28.45 12.59
N SER A 21 -3.23 28.86 12.65
CA SER A 21 -2.83 30.13 13.26
C SER A 21 -3.31 31.34 12.47
N GLU A 22 -3.15 31.34 11.15
CA GLU A 22 -3.65 32.38 10.26
C GLU A 22 -5.18 32.44 10.27
N TRP A 23 -5.84 31.28 10.28
CA TRP A 23 -7.29 31.21 10.46
C TRP A 23 -7.74 31.82 11.80
N ALA A 24 -7.03 31.54 12.89
CA ALA A 24 -7.32 32.14 14.21
C ALA A 24 -7.14 33.67 14.22
N ILE A 25 -6.12 34.18 13.52
CA ILE A 25 -5.94 35.63 13.31
C ILE A 25 -7.15 36.20 12.58
N ARG A 26 -7.55 35.58 11.47
CA ARG A 26 -8.69 36.04 10.68
C ARG A 26 -10.01 36.01 11.46
N VAL A 27 -10.19 35.02 12.34
CA VAL A 27 -11.32 34.97 13.27
C VAL A 27 -11.30 36.16 14.22
N GLY A 28 -10.13 36.52 14.75
CA GLY A 28 -10.00 37.68 15.63
C GLY A 28 -10.27 39.03 14.93
N GLU A 29 -9.95 39.12 13.64
CA GLU A 29 -10.23 40.32 12.82
C GLU A 29 -11.73 40.47 12.50
N LEU A 30 -12.40 39.39 12.09
CA LEU A 30 -13.81 39.42 11.68
C LEU A 30 -14.79 39.31 12.86
N HIS A 31 -14.33 38.76 13.98
CA HIS A 31 -15.11 38.61 15.20
C HIS A 31 -14.32 39.11 16.43
N PRO A 32 -14.14 40.44 16.58
CA PRO A 32 -13.37 41.01 17.69
C PRO A 32 -13.89 40.60 19.07
N GLU A 33 -15.20 40.33 19.20
CA GLU A 33 -15.81 39.89 20.45
C GLU A 33 -15.33 38.49 20.89
N ILE A 34 -14.99 37.63 19.92
CA ILE A 34 -14.42 36.31 20.19
C ILE A 34 -12.99 36.46 20.72
N LEU A 35 -12.21 37.36 20.10
CA LEU A 35 -10.84 37.63 20.50
C LEU A 35 -10.79 38.28 21.89
N GLU A 36 -11.64 39.25 22.17
CA GLU A 36 -11.72 39.90 23.49
C GLU A 36 -12.03 38.88 24.59
N LYS A 37 -13.01 37.98 24.35
CA LYS A 37 -13.33 36.89 25.27
C LYS A 37 -12.15 35.94 25.45
N ALA A 38 -11.49 35.55 24.36
CA ALA A 38 -10.34 34.65 24.41
C ALA A 38 -9.14 35.27 25.14
N ASN A 39 -8.92 36.59 25.03
CA ASN A 39 -7.90 37.29 25.80
C ASN A 39 -8.18 37.28 27.30
N LYS A 40 -9.42 37.55 27.71
CA LYS A 40 -9.83 37.43 29.13
C LYS A 40 -9.65 36.02 29.66
N GLU A 41 -9.94 35.01 28.84
CA GLU A 41 -9.73 33.60 29.20
C GLU A 41 -8.24 33.26 29.30
N ALA A 42 -7.40 33.81 28.40
CA ALA A 42 -5.95 33.63 28.40
C ALA A 42 -5.28 34.21 29.66
N GLU A 43 -5.72 35.36 30.15
CA GLU A 43 -5.24 35.98 31.39
C GLU A 43 -5.44 35.09 32.63
N ASN A 44 -6.48 34.25 32.60
CA ASN A 44 -6.84 33.35 33.70
C ASN A 44 -6.15 31.97 33.60
N GLN A 45 -5.31 31.74 32.59
CA GLN A 45 -4.60 30.47 32.41
C GLN A 45 -3.35 30.38 33.28
N LYS A 46 -3.02 29.16 33.71
CA LYS A 46 -1.82 28.88 34.53
C LYS A 46 -0.51 29.14 33.76
N ASN A 47 -0.54 28.99 32.44
CA ASN A 47 0.61 29.21 31.56
C ASN A 47 0.37 30.46 30.71
N GLU A 48 1.44 31.20 30.41
CA GLU A 48 1.38 32.38 29.55
C GLU A 48 0.88 32.00 28.14
N THR A 49 -0.26 32.57 27.75
CA THR A 49 -0.91 32.33 26.46
C THR A 49 -1.58 33.63 25.98
N THR A 50 -2.09 33.61 24.75
CA THR A 50 -2.79 34.76 24.15
C THR A 50 -4.14 34.30 23.63
N GLY A 51 -5.11 35.21 23.47
CA GLY A 51 -6.41 34.86 22.93
C GLY A 51 -6.33 34.22 21.53
N LEU A 52 -5.39 34.64 20.69
CA LEU A 52 -5.13 34.01 19.39
C LEU A 52 -4.64 32.56 19.50
N ARG A 53 -3.75 32.27 20.47
CA ARG A 53 -3.30 30.89 20.75
C ARG A 53 -4.45 30.03 21.25
N GLU A 54 -5.31 30.58 22.11
CA GLU A 54 -6.51 29.88 22.59
C GLU A 54 -7.51 29.59 21.46
N ILE A 55 -7.74 30.54 20.55
CA ILE A 55 -8.59 30.35 19.36
C ILE A 55 -8.00 29.26 18.46
N ALA A 56 -6.71 29.33 18.15
CA ALA A 56 -6.02 28.32 17.33
C ALA A 56 -6.09 26.92 17.96
N ALA A 57 -5.93 26.81 19.28
CA ALA A 57 -6.05 25.56 20.01
C ALA A 57 -7.49 24.99 19.95
N ARG A 58 -8.51 25.85 20.07
CA ARG A 58 -9.92 25.45 19.94
C ARG A 58 -10.26 24.97 18.53
N ILE A 59 -9.81 25.70 17.52
CA ILE A 59 -9.98 25.30 16.12
C ILE A 59 -9.33 23.93 15.89
N SER A 60 -8.08 23.75 16.33
CA SER A 60 -7.37 22.47 16.21
C SER A 60 -8.12 21.33 16.89
N SER A 61 -8.61 21.55 18.11
CA SER A 61 -9.39 20.57 18.87
C SER A 61 -10.70 20.20 18.16
N ASN A 62 -11.41 21.19 17.60
CA ASN A 62 -12.63 20.96 16.83
C ASN A 62 -12.35 20.08 15.60
N ILE A 63 -11.30 20.39 14.83
CA ILE A 63 -10.96 19.59 13.65
C ILE A 63 -10.61 18.15 14.05
N SER A 64 -9.81 17.95 15.10
CA SER A 64 -9.45 16.61 15.57
C SER A 64 -10.65 15.80 16.06
N ARG A 65 -11.74 16.46 16.48
CA ARG A 65 -13.02 15.82 16.85
C ARG A 65 -13.94 15.57 15.64
N GLY A 66 -13.48 15.86 14.43
CA GLY A 66 -14.27 15.74 13.20
C GLY A 66 -15.27 16.87 12.98
N ALA A 67 -15.17 17.98 13.73
CA ALA A 67 -15.94 19.16 13.39
C ALA A 67 -15.52 19.66 12.00
N TYR A 68 -16.49 20.11 11.21
CA TYR A 68 -16.32 20.58 9.82
C TYR A 68 -16.03 19.49 8.77
N SER A 69 -16.20 18.21 9.11
CA SER A 69 -16.11 17.13 8.12
C SER A 69 -16.99 17.42 6.90
N GLY A 70 -16.46 17.17 5.70
CA GLY A 70 -17.10 17.47 4.42
C GLY A 70 -17.15 18.96 4.02
N HIS A 71 -16.62 19.87 4.84
CA HIS A 71 -16.62 21.32 4.55
C HIS A 71 -15.21 21.93 4.50
N ILE A 72 -14.21 21.16 4.93
CA ILE A 72 -12.81 21.56 4.91
C ILE A 72 -11.95 20.42 4.38
N GLU A 73 -10.86 20.77 3.71
CA GLU A 73 -9.78 19.83 3.38
C GLU A 73 -8.61 20.08 4.31
N ILE A 74 -7.90 19.01 4.69
CA ILE A 74 -6.77 19.06 5.61
C ILE A 74 -5.56 18.46 4.89
N ASP A 75 -4.49 19.23 4.79
CA ASP A 75 -3.19 18.75 4.34
C ASP A 75 -2.27 18.58 5.57
N ASP A 76 -1.92 17.33 5.85
CA ASP A 76 -1.05 16.91 6.94
C ASP A 76 0.36 16.51 6.48
N SER A 77 0.68 16.69 5.19
CA SER A 77 1.99 16.36 4.61
C SER A 77 3.12 17.25 5.11
N GLU A 78 2.80 18.48 5.53
CA GLU A 78 3.75 19.47 6.04
C GLU A 78 3.36 19.99 7.44
N ARG A 79 4.36 20.49 8.18
CA ARG A 79 4.14 21.20 9.46
C ARG A 79 4.54 22.68 9.32
N PRO A 80 3.69 23.63 9.73
CA PRO A 80 2.35 23.45 10.31
C PRO A 80 1.31 22.96 9.29
N ARG A 81 0.37 22.10 9.75
CA ARG A 81 -0.75 21.58 8.95
C ARG A 81 -1.53 22.70 8.29
N LYS A 82 -1.94 22.49 7.03
CA LYS A 82 -2.72 23.45 6.25
C LYS A 82 -4.17 22.98 6.14
N VAL A 83 -5.08 23.94 6.07
CA VAL A 83 -6.51 23.70 5.88
C VAL A 83 -7.06 24.67 4.85
N ARG A 84 -8.10 24.27 4.13
CA ARG A 84 -8.87 25.16 3.26
C ARG A 84 -10.35 24.86 3.35
N PHE A 85 -11.20 25.84 3.06
CA PHE A 85 -12.63 25.61 2.90
C PHE A 85 -12.88 24.87 1.58
N LEU A 86 -13.85 23.95 1.59
CA LEU A 86 -14.33 23.27 0.39
C LEU A 86 -15.67 23.90 -0.01
N THR A 87 -15.77 24.32 -1.28
CA THR A 87 -17.09 24.61 -1.86
C THR A 87 -17.91 23.32 -1.96
N GLU A 88 -19.25 23.44 -2.05
CA GLU A 88 -20.12 22.25 -2.19
C GLU A 88 -19.72 21.38 -3.40
N SER A 89 -19.28 21.99 -4.50
CA SER A 89 -18.79 21.25 -5.67
C SER A 89 -17.51 20.48 -5.38
N GLU A 90 -16.56 21.05 -4.63
CA GLU A 90 -15.30 20.39 -4.29
C GLU A 90 -15.49 19.31 -3.23
N ALA A 91 -16.39 19.55 -2.27
CA ALA A 91 -16.77 18.55 -1.27
C ALA A 91 -17.40 17.32 -1.93
N ASN A 92 -18.27 17.50 -2.92
CA ASN A 92 -18.85 16.39 -3.67
C ASN A 92 -17.79 15.64 -4.49
N VAL A 93 -16.88 16.34 -5.16
CA VAL A 93 -15.78 15.69 -5.91
C VAL A 93 -14.85 14.89 -5.00
N LEU A 94 -14.53 15.43 -3.82
CA LEU A 94 -13.70 14.74 -2.83
C LEU A 94 -14.40 13.50 -2.28
N LEU A 95 -15.69 13.62 -1.95
CA LEU A 95 -16.51 12.49 -1.50
C LEU A 95 -16.64 11.41 -2.58
N ASP A 96 -16.88 11.80 -3.84
CA ASP A 96 -16.96 10.87 -4.96
C ASP A 96 -15.63 10.13 -5.16
N ARG A 97 -14.50 10.82 -5.00
CA ARG A 97 -13.17 10.22 -5.05
C ARG A 97 -12.91 9.26 -3.89
N GLU A 98 -13.29 9.63 -2.67
CA GLU A 98 -13.17 8.76 -1.50
C GLU A 98 -14.03 7.49 -1.65
N LEU A 99 -15.26 7.63 -2.15
CA LEU A 99 -16.14 6.51 -2.48
C LEU A 99 -15.57 5.66 -3.61
N GLU A 100 -14.97 6.27 -4.63
CA GLU A 100 -14.31 5.55 -5.73
C GLU A 100 -13.07 4.77 -5.25
N ASP A 101 -12.26 5.36 -4.38
CA ASP A 101 -11.09 4.72 -3.77
C ASP A 101 -11.49 3.55 -2.86
N ASP A 102 -12.60 3.65 -2.11
CA ASP A 102 -13.17 2.57 -1.31
C ASP A 102 -13.75 1.42 -2.18
N LEU A 103 -14.16 1.73 -3.40
CA LEU A 103 -14.69 0.76 -4.39
C LEU A 103 -13.61 0.24 -5.35
N ALA A 104 -12.39 0.79 -5.31
CA ALA A 104 -11.32 0.43 -6.22
C ALA A 104 -10.82 -1.00 -5.93
N PRO A 105 -10.60 -1.84 -6.97
CA PRO A 105 -10.03 -3.16 -6.79
C PRO A 105 -8.61 -3.06 -6.19
N LEU A 106 -8.30 -3.94 -5.24
CA LEU A 106 -6.99 -3.98 -4.58
C LEU A 106 -5.85 -3.99 -5.62
N THR A 107 -4.84 -3.16 -5.40
CA THR A 107 -3.59 -3.26 -6.15
C THR A 107 -2.92 -4.62 -5.91
N ARG A 108 -2.04 -5.05 -6.82
CA ARG A 108 -1.32 -6.35 -6.68
C ARG A 108 -0.62 -6.47 -5.33
N ALA A 109 0.04 -5.40 -4.86
CA ALA A 109 0.75 -5.39 -3.60
C ALA A 109 -0.19 -5.52 -2.39
N GLN A 110 -1.32 -4.82 -2.41
CA GLN A 110 -2.34 -4.93 -1.36
C GLN A 110 -2.95 -6.34 -1.33
N LYS A 111 -3.20 -6.93 -2.50
CA LYS A 111 -3.73 -8.28 -2.61
C LYS A 111 -2.75 -9.33 -2.09
N ILE A 112 -1.46 -9.22 -2.43
CA ILE A 112 -0.42 -10.10 -1.87
C ILE A 112 -0.40 -9.99 -0.34
N LYS A 113 -0.34 -8.76 0.20
CA LYS A 113 -0.30 -8.53 1.65
C LYS A 113 -1.53 -9.09 2.36
N HIS A 114 -2.71 -8.94 1.76
CA HIS A 114 -3.95 -9.52 2.26
C HIS A 114 -3.87 -11.05 2.27
N ASP A 115 -3.54 -11.67 1.15
CA ASP A 115 -3.48 -13.13 1.01
C ASP A 115 -2.41 -13.73 1.94
N GLU A 116 -1.23 -13.10 2.07
CA GLU A 116 -0.16 -13.46 3.02
C GLU A 116 -0.63 -13.49 4.49
N SER A 117 -1.57 -12.61 4.85
CA SER A 117 -2.15 -12.57 6.20
C SER A 117 -3.04 -13.77 6.49
N LEU A 118 -3.59 -14.41 5.45
CA LEU A 118 -4.46 -15.58 5.55
C LEU A 118 -3.68 -16.91 5.50
N LEU A 119 -2.41 -16.88 5.13
CA LEU A 119 -1.59 -18.08 4.99
C LEU A 119 -1.30 -18.75 6.34
N THR A 120 -1.41 -20.09 6.36
CA THR A 120 -0.95 -20.88 7.50
C THR A 120 0.58 -20.90 7.57
N THR A 121 1.14 -21.32 8.70
CA THR A 121 2.59 -21.55 8.83
C THR A 121 3.12 -22.51 7.76
N LYS A 122 2.34 -23.53 7.40
CA LYS A 122 2.71 -24.49 6.35
C LYS A 122 2.78 -23.81 4.98
N ASP A 123 1.84 -22.93 4.66
CA ASP A 123 1.82 -22.26 3.36
C ASP A 123 2.97 -21.26 3.21
N LYS A 124 3.28 -20.53 4.30
CA LYS A 124 4.44 -19.64 4.36
C LYS A 124 5.74 -20.41 4.16
N TYR A 125 5.88 -21.58 4.80
CA TYR A 125 7.02 -22.47 4.58
C TYR A 125 7.12 -22.91 3.11
N ARG A 126 6.02 -23.32 2.49
CA ARG A 126 6.00 -23.74 1.08
C ARG A 126 6.44 -22.61 0.14
N LEU A 127 5.94 -21.38 0.33
CA LEU A 127 6.35 -20.22 -0.45
C LEU A 127 7.84 -19.91 -0.29
N GLN A 128 8.33 -19.89 0.96
CA GLN A 128 9.75 -19.67 1.22
C GLN A 128 10.62 -20.73 0.57
N GLU A 129 10.18 -21.99 0.57
CA GLU A 129 10.90 -23.08 -0.08
C GLU A 129 10.92 -22.94 -1.61
N PHE A 130 9.83 -22.47 -2.24
CA PHE A 130 9.86 -22.13 -3.66
C PHE A 130 10.90 -21.06 -3.98
N GLU A 131 10.99 -19.99 -3.17
CA GLU A 131 12.01 -18.94 -3.33
C GLU A 131 13.42 -19.50 -3.16
N ASN A 132 13.64 -20.32 -2.13
CA ASN A 132 14.92 -20.96 -1.87
C ASN A 132 15.35 -21.85 -3.04
N ILE A 133 14.42 -22.62 -3.60
CA ILE A 133 14.68 -23.51 -4.74
C ILE A 133 15.03 -22.69 -5.99
N SER A 134 14.26 -21.63 -6.30
CA SER A 134 14.57 -20.70 -7.39
C SER A 134 15.99 -20.11 -7.25
N SER A 135 16.33 -19.63 -6.06
CA SER A 135 17.65 -19.06 -5.76
C SER A 135 18.79 -20.08 -5.94
N GLN A 136 18.58 -21.33 -5.54
CA GLN A 136 19.55 -22.40 -5.71
C GLN A 136 19.71 -22.84 -7.17
N LEU A 137 18.62 -22.92 -7.93
CA LEU A 137 18.68 -23.18 -9.38
C LEU A 137 19.50 -22.11 -10.10
N ARG A 138 19.38 -20.85 -9.68
CA ARG A 138 20.23 -19.77 -10.18
C ARG A 138 21.69 -19.92 -9.74
N SER A 139 21.94 -20.18 -8.47
CA SER A 139 23.31 -20.17 -7.91
C SER A 139 24.17 -21.35 -8.39
N PHE A 140 23.58 -22.55 -8.46
CA PHE A 140 24.31 -23.78 -8.80
C PHE A 140 24.20 -24.16 -10.27
N PHE A 141 23.11 -23.81 -10.94
CA PHE A 141 22.86 -24.19 -12.33
C PHE A 141 22.86 -22.98 -13.29
N ASN A 142 22.95 -21.74 -12.80
CA ASN A 142 22.80 -20.52 -13.59
C ASN A 142 21.48 -20.51 -14.39
N LEU A 143 20.41 -21.03 -13.77
CA LEU A 143 19.06 -21.04 -14.33
C LEU A 143 18.16 -20.07 -13.54
N ASP A 144 17.77 -18.96 -14.18
CA ASP A 144 16.97 -17.90 -13.56
C ASP A 144 15.48 -18.26 -13.59
N PHE A 145 15.06 -19.10 -12.64
CA PHE A 145 13.64 -19.41 -12.40
C PHE A 145 12.99 -18.34 -11.53
N GLU A 146 11.74 -18.00 -11.82
CA GLU A 146 10.91 -17.08 -11.06
C GLU A 146 9.67 -17.80 -10.52
N LEU A 147 9.16 -17.33 -9.38
CA LEU A 147 7.86 -17.75 -8.86
C LEU A 147 6.79 -17.04 -9.68
N GLU A 148 5.94 -17.82 -10.34
CA GLU A 148 4.86 -17.30 -11.17
C GLU A 148 3.50 -17.76 -10.64
N HIS A 149 2.54 -16.84 -10.63
CA HIS A 149 1.15 -17.15 -10.33
C HIS A 149 0.50 -17.84 -11.54
N ALA A 150 -0.03 -19.06 -11.37
CA ALA A 150 -0.74 -19.77 -12.44
C ALA A 150 -1.98 -18.97 -12.89
N LYS A 151 -2.87 -18.65 -11.94
CA LYS A 151 -3.92 -17.64 -12.11
C LYS A 151 -3.40 -16.27 -11.71
N ALA A 152 -3.54 -15.29 -12.60
CA ALA A 152 -3.06 -13.94 -12.38
C ALA A 152 -3.84 -13.26 -11.24
N LEU A 153 -3.13 -12.57 -10.34
CA LEU A 153 -3.73 -11.93 -9.17
C LEU A 153 -4.76 -10.84 -9.53
N LEU A 154 -4.55 -10.13 -10.64
CA LEU A 154 -5.41 -9.04 -11.10
C LEU A 154 -6.28 -9.42 -12.31
N ASN A 155 -6.49 -10.73 -12.54
CA ASN A 155 -7.45 -11.16 -13.55
C ASN A 155 -8.87 -10.68 -13.15
N LYS A 156 -9.61 -10.11 -14.10
CA LYS A 156 -10.93 -9.49 -13.86
C LYS A 156 -12.05 -10.51 -13.65
N GLU A 157 -11.93 -11.69 -14.26
CA GLU A 157 -13.00 -12.70 -14.27
C GLU A 157 -12.71 -13.84 -13.29
N ASP A 158 -11.46 -14.32 -13.27
CA ASP A 158 -11.03 -15.44 -12.43
C ASP A 158 -9.69 -15.10 -11.74
N PRO A 159 -9.72 -14.22 -10.72
CA PRO A 159 -8.52 -13.79 -10.01
C PRO A 159 -7.88 -14.92 -9.20
N GLY A 160 -6.57 -15.12 -9.39
CA GLY A 160 -5.77 -15.99 -8.52
C GLY A 160 -5.52 -15.40 -7.13
N GLN A 161 -4.98 -16.23 -6.24
CA GLN A 161 -4.53 -15.84 -4.89
C GLN A 161 -3.01 -15.92 -4.78
N HIS A 162 -2.41 -15.13 -3.89
CA HIS A 162 -1.03 -15.31 -3.48
C HIS A 162 -0.93 -16.48 -2.48
N HIS A 163 -0.97 -17.71 -3.01
CA HIS A 163 -0.97 -18.97 -2.27
C HIS A 163 -0.04 -19.98 -2.96
N PRO A 164 0.69 -20.86 -2.26
CA PRO A 164 1.59 -21.84 -2.88
C PRO A 164 0.91 -22.76 -3.91
N ASP A 165 -0.38 -23.08 -3.74
CA ASP A 165 -1.17 -23.86 -4.72
C ASP A 165 -1.48 -23.09 -6.02
N ASN A 166 -1.16 -21.80 -6.06
CA ASN A 166 -1.22 -20.98 -7.26
C ASN A 166 0.19 -20.59 -7.75
N ILE A 167 1.27 -21.10 -7.13
CA ILE A 167 2.65 -20.84 -7.53
C ILE A 167 3.20 -22.01 -8.35
N GLN A 168 3.97 -21.66 -9.38
CA GLN A 168 4.82 -22.57 -10.14
C GLN A 168 6.15 -21.89 -10.48
N LEU A 169 7.18 -22.67 -10.77
CA LEU A 169 8.50 -22.17 -11.15
C LEU A 169 8.65 -22.16 -12.66
N LEU A 170 8.86 -20.97 -13.23
CA LEU A 170 9.11 -20.79 -14.65
C LEU A 170 10.47 -20.14 -14.89
N LEU A 171 11.18 -20.54 -15.94
CA LEU A 171 12.34 -19.76 -16.39
C LEU A 171 11.88 -18.36 -16.76
N LYS A 172 12.62 -17.34 -16.34
CA LYS A 172 12.35 -15.93 -16.62
C LYS A 172 12.13 -15.63 -18.10
N SER A 173 12.90 -16.29 -18.98
CA SER A 173 12.73 -16.18 -20.43
C SER A 173 11.34 -16.64 -20.90
N HIS A 174 10.84 -17.72 -20.32
CA HIS A 174 9.51 -18.26 -20.63
C HIS A 174 8.40 -17.43 -19.96
N ASN A 175 8.62 -16.95 -18.74
CA ASN A 175 7.68 -16.08 -18.05
C ASN A 175 7.44 -14.77 -18.82
N ARG A 176 8.49 -14.19 -19.42
CA ARG A 176 8.38 -13.00 -20.29
C ARG A 176 7.53 -13.20 -21.55
N MET A 177 7.39 -14.44 -22.02
CA MET A 177 6.57 -14.77 -23.19
C MET A 177 5.10 -14.96 -22.83
N LYS A 178 4.78 -15.05 -21.53
CA LYS A 178 3.43 -15.21 -21.02
C LYS A 178 2.69 -13.86 -21.04
N SER A 179 1.41 -13.89 -21.41
CA SER A 179 0.52 -12.73 -21.31
C SER A 179 -0.08 -12.61 -19.89
N SER A 180 -0.84 -11.56 -19.60
CA SER A 180 -1.52 -11.40 -18.30
C SER A 180 -2.68 -12.38 -18.06
N SER A 181 -2.86 -13.39 -18.92
CA SER A 181 -3.89 -14.42 -18.82
C SER A 181 -3.56 -15.47 -17.77
N ASN A 182 -4.60 -16.13 -17.25
CA ASN A 182 -4.41 -17.34 -16.43
C ASN A 182 -3.74 -18.42 -17.27
N TRP A 183 -2.88 -19.19 -16.62
CA TRP A 183 -2.30 -20.42 -17.13
C TRP A 183 -2.69 -21.56 -16.20
N ASP A 184 -2.76 -22.75 -16.78
CA ASP A 184 -2.85 -23.95 -15.97
C ASP A 184 -1.58 -24.08 -15.13
N ARG A 185 -1.77 -24.38 -13.85
CA ARG A 185 -0.65 -24.70 -12.98
C ARG A 185 -0.11 -26.06 -13.40
N PHE A 186 1.20 -26.18 -13.50
CA PHE A 186 1.82 -27.49 -13.64
C PHE A 186 1.35 -28.45 -12.56
N THR A 187 1.20 -29.72 -12.92
CA THR A 187 1.24 -30.83 -11.98
C THR A 187 2.65 -30.95 -11.39
N LEU A 188 2.77 -31.70 -10.28
CA LEU A 188 4.08 -31.95 -9.67
C LEU A 188 5.03 -32.61 -10.69
N GLU A 189 4.52 -33.57 -11.44
CA GLU A 189 5.25 -34.31 -12.46
C GLU A 189 5.75 -33.38 -13.57
N GLU A 190 4.87 -32.50 -14.09
CA GLU A 190 5.25 -31.51 -15.10
C GLU A 190 6.29 -30.52 -14.58
N GLN A 191 6.15 -30.03 -13.34
CA GLN A 191 7.12 -29.10 -12.75
C GLN A 191 8.50 -29.75 -12.61
N ILE A 192 8.55 -31.01 -12.18
CA ILE A 192 9.79 -31.78 -12.08
C ILE A 192 10.41 -31.99 -13.47
N GLU A 193 9.61 -32.44 -14.44
CA GLU A 193 10.07 -32.68 -15.80
C GLU A 193 10.64 -31.40 -16.42
N TYR A 194 9.94 -30.27 -16.24
CA TYR A 194 10.36 -28.97 -16.73
C TYR A 194 11.71 -28.52 -16.15
N ILE A 195 11.90 -28.64 -14.83
CA ILE A 195 13.17 -28.30 -14.17
C ILE A 195 14.29 -29.21 -14.68
N GLN A 196 14.04 -30.52 -14.77
CA GLN A 196 15.03 -31.49 -15.26
C GLN A 196 15.41 -31.23 -16.72
N ALA A 197 14.46 -30.86 -17.58
CA ALA A 197 14.72 -30.50 -18.96
C ALA A 197 15.62 -29.26 -19.06
N ALA A 198 15.35 -28.21 -18.28
CA ALA A 198 16.18 -27.01 -18.23
C ALA A 198 17.62 -27.32 -17.77
N VAL A 199 17.78 -28.12 -16.72
CA VAL A 199 19.09 -28.56 -16.22
C VAL A 199 19.82 -29.42 -17.25
N LYS A 200 19.11 -30.30 -17.96
CA LYS A 200 19.70 -31.13 -19.02
C LYS A 200 20.26 -30.27 -20.15
N VAL A 201 19.53 -29.25 -20.60
CA VAL A 201 20.01 -28.30 -21.60
C VAL A 201 21.24 -27.55 -21.09
N GLN A 202 21.20 -27.08 -19.84
CA GLN A 202 22.33 -26.41 -19.20
C GLN A 202 23.58 -27.31 -19.14
N LYS A 203 23.39 -28.61 -18.92
CA LYS A 203 24.47 -29.61 -18.91
C LYS A 203 25.18 -29.77 -20.25
N LEU A 204 24.48 -29.56 -21.37
CA LEU A 204 25.10 -29.60 -22.69
C LEU A 204 26.06 -28.44 -22.92
N VAL A 205 25.84 -27.30 -22.25
CA VAL A 205 26.65 -26.08 -22.39
C VAL A 205 27.55 -25.81 -21.18
N SER A 206 27.46 -26.60 -20.12
CA SER A 206 28.13 -26.35 -18.83
C SER A 206 29.65 -26.25 -18.94
N LYS A 207 30.28 -27.13 -19.74
CA LYS A 207 31.72 -27.07 -20.02
C LYS A 207 32.15 -25.76 -20.67
N LYS A 208 31.31 -25.20 -21.56
CA LYS A 208 31.58 -23.90 -22.21
C LYS A 208 31.33 -22.73 -21.25
N MET A 209 30.35 -22.87 -20.37
CA MET A 209 29.98 -21.87 -19.36
C MET A 209 30.83 -21.95 -18.08
N ARG A 210 31.72 -22.94 -17.97
CA ARG A 210 32.54 -23.24 -16.77
C ARG A 210 31.69 -23.43 -15.51
N ILE A 211 30.55 -24.10 -15.67
CA ILE A 211 29.65 -24.47 -14.57
C ILE A 211 29.89 -25.94 -14.25
N ASP A 212 30.15 -26.23 -12.97
CA ASP A 212 30.18 -27.59 -12.48
C ASP A 212 28.78 -28.02 -12.05
N LEU A 213 28.30 -29.13 -12.62
CA LEU A 213 26.92 -29.58 -12.45
C LEU A 213 26.89 -30.92 -11.73
N GLU A 214 26.58 -30.86 -10.44
CA GLU A 214 26.48 -32.02 -9.58
C GLU A 214 25.06 -32.61 -9.61
N GLU A 215 24.94 -33.87 -10.03
CA GLU A 215 23.64 -34.56 -10.14
C GLU A 215 22.96 -34.77 -8.78
N GLU A 216 23.74 -34.88 -7.71
CA GLU A 216 23.20 -35.01 -6.36
C GLU A 216 22.45 -33.74 -5.92
N VAL A 217 22.96 -32.57 -6.29
CA VAL A 217 22.35 -31.27 -5.93
C VAL A 217 20.98 -31.12 -6.58
N ILE A 218 20.83 -31.49 -7.86
CA ILE A 218 19.52 -31.45 -8.51
C ILE A 218 18.55 -32.47 -7.88
N GLY A 219 19.04 -33.65 -7.49
CA GLY A 219 18.23 -34.64 -6.76
C GLY A 219 17.65 -34.09 -5.46
N GLN A 220 18.45 -33.36 -4.68
CA GLN A 220 17.99 -32.72 -3.44
C GLN A 220 16.95 -31.62 -3.71
N ILE A 221 17.15 -30.80 -4.75
CA ILE A 221 16.19 -29.77 -5.16
C ILE A 221 14.84 -30.41 -5.56
N ILE A 222 14.86 -31.47 -6.36
CA ILE A 222 13.64 -32.18 -6.78
C ILE A 222 12.91 -32.80 -5.58
N ASN A 223 13.64 -33.38 -4.63
CA ASN A 223 13.02 -33.90 -3.41
C ASN A 223 12.32 -32.81 -2.60
N ARG A 224 12.90 -31.61 -2.51
CA ARG A 224 12.26 -30.47 -1.86
C ARG A 224 11.03 -29.97 -2.61
N ILE A 225 11.05 -29.93 -3.94
CA ILE A 225 9.86 -29.63 -4.75
C ILE A 225 8.71 -30.57 -4.39
N LYS A 226 8.95 -31.89 -4.30
CA LYS A 226 7.91 -32.87 -3.94
C LYS A 226 7.25 -32.63 -2.58
N LEU A 227 7.96 -31.97 -1.64
CA LEU A 227 7.44 -31.68 -0.31
C LEU A 227 6.55 -30.43 -0.27
N VAL A 228 6.74 -29.51 -1.23
CA VAL A 228 6.14 -28.16 -1.17
C VAL A 228 5.17 -27.86 -2.30
N PHE A 229 5.18 -28.65 -3.37
CA PHE A 229 4.27 -28.49 -4.51
C PHE A 229 2.84 -28.86 -4.17
#